data_AF-A0A839IM41-F1
#
_entry.id   AF-A0A839IM41-F1
#
_cell.length_a   1.000
_cell.length_b   1.000
_cell.length_c   1.000
_cell.angle_alpha   90.00
_cell.angle_beta   90.00
_cell.angle_gamma   90.00
#
_symmetry.space_group_name_H-M   'P 1'
#
loop_
_entity.id
_entity.type
_entity.pdbx_description
1 polymer ?
#
loop_
_entity_poly.entity_id
_entity_poly.type
_entity_poly.pdbx_seq_one_letter_code
_entity_poly.pdbx_strand_id
1 'polypeptide(L)'
;MGWFKVKASFTMLPLLAALTCASPLYAQSESQEKIKQLKALTEQGKSKEAYDMALQWLQDLEGQPLFDFYFGIAAVDSGYAGEGTMALERVLMVHPENDRVRLEYARGMYLLEDNETAKKEFNEVLEKNPPKAVSIKIRRYLALIEKREQLYKTTTKLYAEAVIGHDSNLNSAPEDQLNRVELTQESLGKGDTYVQMKAGASVTKPLDKQHSLFAKADINQKLYEKEDDFNNSSLNVTGGWRYKLDRDDRFQLLTGAQNYRTDGDTFRNMFSISGDWSHNISNTLAVSTYLTASRFTYPDNSVSWRDSVQISGGGNLYTTLPIWHSPILFANAFYGEETPDDITTVSKASVEKEFYGGSLGLQLPVTDENIATAAIIYQDAQYQGRDWLYGVRRHDKYKALNFSWRYLFSKNLSFSLNASFIDNDSSIELYEYDRDVVSFGVKYEY
;
A
#
# COMPACT_ATOMS: atom_id res chain seq x y z
N MET A 1 -21.38 99.72 60.16
CA MET A 1 -21.21 100.65 59.03
C MET A 1 -21.45 99.84 57.76
N GLY A 2 -22.51 100.14 56.99
CA GLY A 2 -22.94 99.47 55.74
C GLY A 2 -23.62 98.09 55.95
N TRP A 3 -24.96 97.97 56.06
CA TRP A 3 -25.97 97.90 54.97
C TRP A 3 -25.74 96.73 53.99
N PHE A 4 -26.69 95.98 53.43
CA PHE A 4 -28.08 95.56 53.66
C PHE A 4 -28.43 94.70 52.40
N LYS A 5 -29.45 93.83 52.48
CA LYS A 5 -30.20 93.13 51.39
C LYS A 5 -29.76 91.67 51.10
N VAL A 6 -30.51 90.60 51.39
CA VAL A 6 -31.95 90.21 51.37
C VAL A 6 -32.46 89.67 50.01
N LYS A 7 -33.12 88.49 50.11
CA LYS A 7 -34.05 87.75 49.21
C LYS A 7 -33.42 86.86 48.12
N ALA A 8 -33.91 85.66 47.80
CA ALA A 8 -35.20 84.97 48.00
C ALA A 8 -34.96 83.43 47.85
N SER A 9 -35.35 82.56 48.79
CA SER A 9 -36.59 81.73 48.82
C SER A 9 -36.97 80.98 47.53
N PHE A 10 -36.92 79.64 47.51
CA PHE A 10 -38.12 78.76 47.47
C PHE A 10 -37.76 77.25 47.58
N THR A 11 -38.77 76.50 48.02
CA THR A 11 -38.89 75.09 48.46
C THR A 11 -38.74 73.99 47.40
N MET A 12 -38.35 72.77 47.82
CA MET A 12 -39.06 71.48 47.61
C MET A 12 -38.22 70.27 48.08
N LEU A 13 -38.84 69.39 48.86
CA LEU A 13 -38.39 68.04 49.28
C LEU A 13 -39.05 67.00 48.32
N PRO A 14 -38.81 65.68 48.42
CA PRO A 14 -37.59 64.86 48.24
C PRO A 14 -37.72 63.93 47.00
N LEU A 15 -36.65 63.24 46.54
CA LEU A 15 -36.81 61.93 45.88
C LEU A 15 -35.56 61.06 45.98
N LEU A 16 -35.77 59.84 46.48
CA LEU A 16 -34.88 58.69 46.49
C LEU A 16 -34.63 58.22 45.05
N ALA A 17 -33.36 58.00 44.66
CA ALA A 17 -33.02 57.09 43.57
C ALA A 17 -31.63 56.50 43.84
N ALA A 18 -31.63 55.32 44.45
CA ALA A 18 -30.48 54.44 44.50
C ALA A 18 -30.23 53.89 43.09
N LEU A 19 -29.21 54.39 42.40
CA LEU A 19 -28.62 53.66 41.27
C LEU A 19 -27.60 52.68 41.83
N THR A 20 -28.04 51.44 42.02
CA THR A 20 -27.16 50.27 42.16
C THR A 20 -26.46 50.04 40.83
N CYS A 21 -25.22 50.50 40.70
CA CYS A 21 -24.27 49.96 39.73
C CYS A 21 -23.80 48.58 40.22
N ALA A 22 -24.61 47.56 39.97
CA ALA A 22 -24.17 46.17 39.88
C ALA A 22 -24.38 45.78 38.41
N SER A 23 -23.46 45.25 37.61
CA SER A 23 -22.04 44.90 37.75
C SER A 23 -21.68 44.14 36.46
N PRO A 24 -20.57 44.43 35.75
CA PRO A 24 -20.07 43.52 34.70
C PRO A 24 -19.46 42.23 35.29
N LEU A 25 -19.03 42.27 36.56
CA LEU A 25 -18.30 41.16 37.20
C LEU A 25 -19.15 39.91 37.48
N TYR A 26 -20.44 40.03 37.78
CA TYR A 26 -21.28 38.88 38.13
C TYR A 26 -21.60 38.00 36.92
N ALA A 27 -21.95 38.59 35.77
CA ALA A 27 -22.21 37.86 34.53
C ALA A 27 -20.96 37.09 34.04
N GLN A 28 -19.77 37.69 34.19
CA GLN A 28 -18.52 37.05 33.81
C GLN A 28 -18.16 35.85 34.69
N SER A 29 -18.59 35.84 35.96
CA SER A 29 -18.41 34.69 36.86
C SER A 29 -19.32 33.51 36.52
N GLU A 30 -20.56 33.77 36.08
CA GLU A 30 -21.52 32.73 35.71
C GLU A 30 -21.12 32.04 34.40
N SER A 31 -20.74 32.81 33.37
CA SER A 31 -20.23 32.26 32.11
C SER A 31 -19.00 31.38 32.31
N GLN A 32 -18.09 31.78 33.21
CA GLN A 32 -16.89 30.99 33.52
C GLN A 32 -17.23 29.65 34.17
N GLU A 33 -18.19 29.62 35.09
CA GLU A 33 -18.60 28.38 35.74
C GLU A 33 -19.32 27.45 34.75
N LYS A 34 -20.17 27.97 33.87
CA LYS A 34 -20.81 27.22 32.77
C LYS A 34 -19.75 26.57 31.86
N ILE A 35 -18.76 27.33 31.41
CA ILE A 35 -17.66 26.81 30.56
C ILE A 35 -16.84 25.75 31.30
N LYS A 36 -16.58 25.93 32.60
CA LYS A 36 -15.85 24.95 33.40
C LYS A 36 -16.61 23.63 33.56
N GLN A 37 -17.93 23.69 33.71
CA GLN A 37 -18.79 22.50 33.72
C GLN A 37 -18.78 21.80 32.36
N LEU A 38 -18.91 22.57 31.27
CA LEU A 38 -18.85 22.04 29.90
C LEU A 38 -17.51 21.35 29.60
N LYS A 39 -16.40 21.97 30.02
CA LYS A 39 -15.07 21.38 29.99
C LYS A 39 -15.01 20.06 30.75
N ALA A 40 -15.52 20.03 31.98
CA ALA A 40 -15.46 18.83 32.81
C ALA A 40 -16.23 17.66 32.17
N LEU A 41 -17.40 17.93 31.57
CA LEU A 41 -18.20 16.91 30.90
C LEU A 41 -17.51 16.36 29.64
N THR A 42 -16.94 17.25 28.81
CA THR A 42 -16.19 16.85 27.60
C THR A 42 -14.93 16.05 27.95
N GLU A 43 -14.17 16.47 28.96
CA GLU A 43 -12.96 15.75 29.41
C GLU A 43 -13.29 14.39 30.07
N GLN A 44 -14.50 14.22 30.61
CA GLN A 44 -15.01 12.94 31.11
C GLN A 44 -15.57 12.02 30.01
N GLY A 45 -15.59 12.46 28.74
CA GLY A 45 -16.19 11.71 27.64
C GLY A 45 -17.72 11.69 27.65
N LYS A 46 -18.36 12.54 28.46
CA LYS A 46 -19.83 12.68 28.53
C LYS A 46 -20.32 13.67 27.46
N SER A 47 -19.92 13.45 26.21
CA SER A 47 -20.11 14.43 25.13
C SER A 47 -21.58 14.75 24.84
N LYS A 48 -22.48 13.76 24.99
CA LYS A 48 -23.91 13.98 24.82
C LYS A 48 -24.50 14.89 25.89
N GLU A 49 -24.16 14.66 27.16
CA GLU A 49 -24.60 15.51 28.28
C GLU A 49 -24.02 16.93 28.14
N ALA A 50 -22.75 17.03 27.77
CA ALA A 50 -22.09 18.31 27.47
C ALA A 50 -22.82 19.08 26.36
N TYR A 51 -23.18 18.39 25.28
CA TYR A 51 -23.86 18.97 24.13
C TYR A 51 -25.27 19.48 24.50
N ASP A 52 -26.08 18.61 25.11
CA ASP A 52 -27.45 18.95 25.54
C ASP A 52 -27.46 20.15 26.52
N MET A 53 -26.47 20.21 27.41
CA MET A 53 -26.29 21.33 28.34
C MET A 53 -25.85 22.62 27.63
N ALA A 54 -24.88 22.52 26.72
CA ALA A 54 -24.39 23.69 25.97
C ALA A 54 -25.46 24.31 25.06
N LEU A 55 -26.38 23.51 24.50
CA LEU A 55 -27.51 24.04 23.72
C LEU A 55 -28.38 25.02 24.50
N GLN A 56 -28.53 24.82 25.82
CA GLN A 56 -29.29 25.74 26.68
C GLN A 56 -28.58 27.09 26.88
N TRP A 57 -27.27 27.13 26.64
CA TRP A 57 -26.44 28.31 26.85
C TRP A 57 -25.95 28.94 25.54
N LEU A 58 -26.33 28.37 24.39
CA LEU A 58 -25.84 28.77 23.07
C LEU A 58 -26.11 30.25 22.81
N GLN A 59 -27.31 30.73 23.08
CA GLN A 59 -27.70 32.13 22.85
C GLN A 59 -26.84 33.14 23.64
N ASP A 60 -26.37 32.76 24.83
CA ASP A 60 -25.63 33.65 25.72
C ASP A 60 -24.10 33.55 25.54
N LEU A 61 -23.60 32.38 25.11
CA LEU A 61 -22.18 32.06 25.13
C LEU A 61 -21.55 31.79 23.76
N GLU A 62 -22.35 31.65 22.69
CA GLU A 62 -21.84 31.50 21.32
C GLU A 62 -20.87 32.63 20.96
N GLY A 63 -19.77 32.26 20.28
CA GLY A 63 -18.71 33.20 19.91
C GLY A 63 -17.65 33.39 21.00
N GLN A 64 -17.88 32.93 22.24
CA GLN A 64 -16.82 32.88 23.24
C GLN A 64 -15.87 31.71 22.94
N PRO A 65 -14.56 31.93 22.71
CA PRO A 65 -13.68 30.88 22.18
C PRO A 65 -13.62 29.59 23.00
N LEU A 66 -13.63 29.69 24.34
CA LEU A 66 -13.61 28.49 25.19
C LEU A 66 -14.94 27.75 25.20
N PHE A 67 -16.06 28.47 25.14
CA PHE A 67 -17.38 27.85 25.03
C PHE A 67 -17.50 27.13 23.69
N ASP A 68 -17.23 27.83 22.58
CA ASP A 68 -17.29 27.29 21.22
C ASP A 68 -16.35 26.09 21.04
N PHE A 69 -15.18 26.10 21.69
CA PHE A 69 -14.25 24.97 21.66
C PHE A 69 -14.86 23.70 22.30
N TYR A 70 -15.34 23.79 23.53
CA TYR A 70 -15.90 22.62 24.22
C TYR A 70 -17.27 22.20 23.67
N PHE A 71 -18.11 23.16 23.25
CA PHE A 71 -19.33 22.88 22.51
C PHE A 71 -19.02 22.15 21.20
N GLY A 72 -18.01 22.62 20.47
CA GLY A 72 -17.53 22.02 19.23
C GLY A 72 -17.15 20.55 19.39
N ILE A 73 -16.33 20.24 20.40
CA ILE A 73 -15.96 18.86 20.74
C ILE A 73 -17.20 18.02 21.08
N ALA A 74 -18.04 18.53 21.98
CA ALA A 74 -19.24 17.82 22.43
C ALA A 74 -20.19 17.50 21.28
N ALA A 75 -20.42 18.47 20.38
CA ALA A 75 -21.27 18.34 19.21
C ALA A 75 -20.72 17.30 18.23
N VAL A 76 -19.42 17.38 17.89
CA VAL A 76 -18.75 16.41 17.01
C VAL A 76 -18.88 14.99 17.57
N ASP A 77 -18.57 14.79 18.84
CA ASP A 77 -18.60 13.48 19.48
C ASP A 77 -20.02 12.93 19.67
N SER A 78 -21.03 13.80 19.67
CA SER A 78 -22.44 13.44 19.78
C SER A 78 -23.14 13.19 18.44
N GLY A 79 -22.40 13.27 17.32
CA GLY A 79 -22.92 13.05 15.97
C GLY A 79 -23.44 14.32 15.27
N TYR A 80 -23.30 15.49 15.89
CA TYR A 80 -23.68 16.80 15.36
C TYR A 80 -22.44 17.52 14.78
N ALA A 81 -21.72 16.84 13.88
CA ALA A 81 -20.45 17.34 13.34
C ALA A 81 -20.59 18.69 12.59
N GLY A 82 -21.74 18.96 11.98
CA GLY A 82 -22.01 20.24 11.31
C GLY A 82 -21.98 21.41 12.29
N GLU A 83 -22.72 21.31 13.40
CA GLU A 83 -22.73 22.34 14.44
C GLU A 83 -21.37 22.47 15.12
N GLY A 84 -20.73 21.33 15.40
CA GLY A 84 -19.45 21.34 16.08
C GLY A 84 -18.32 21.95 15.25
N THR A 85 -18.28 21.69 13.94
CA THR A 85 -17.27 22.29 13.05
C THR A 85 -17.45 23.79 12.89
N MET A 86 -18.68 24.29 12.80
CA MET A 86 -18.94 25.75 12.76
C MET A 86 -18.43 26.45 14.03
N ALA A 87 -18.65 25.85 15.21
CA ALA A 87 -18.14 26.40 16.46
C ALA A 87 -16.61 26.38 16.52
N LEU A 88 -15.97 25.26 16.14
CA LEU A 88 -14.52 25.14 16.10
C LEU A 88 -13.88 26.09 15.07
N GLU A 89 -14.54 26.32 13.94
CA GLU A 89 -14.10 27.27 12.91
C GLU A 89 -14.07 28.70 13.46
N ARG A 90 -15.11 29.12 14.20
CA ARG A 90 -15.09 30.44 14.89
C ARG A 90 -13.90 30.58 15.83
N VAL A 91 -13.56 29.52 16.56
CA VAL A 91 -12.37 29.52 17.42
C VAL A 91 -11.09 29.66 16.60
N LEU A 92 -10.97 28.98 15.45
CA LEU A 92 -9.80 29.10 14.56
C LEU A 92 -9.70 30.48 13.89
N MET A 93 -10.82 31.14 13.59
CA MET A 93 -10.81 32.51 13.05
C MET A 93 -10.17 33.50 14.04
N VAL A 94 -10.37 33.28 15.35
CA VAL A 94 -9.80 34.13 16.41
C VAL A 94 -8.39 33.64 16.82
N HIS A 95 -8.17 32.34 16.82
CA HIS A 95 -6.93 31.69 17.26
C HIS A 95 -6.40 30.70 16.21
N PRO A 96 -5.88 31.20 15.07
CA PRO A 96 -5.44 30.33 13.96
C PRO A 96 -4.26 29.44 14.35
N GLU A 97 -3.44 29.83 15.34
CA GLU A 97 -2.29 29.04 15.78
C GLU A 97 -2.64 27.91 16.77
N ASN A 98 -3.92 27.75 17.13
CA ASN A 98 -4.33 26.75 18.11
C ASN A 98 -4.47 25.36 17.47
N ASP A 99 -3.38 24.60 17.47
CA ASP A 99 -3.32 23.27 16.86
C ASP A 99 -4.27 22.25 17.51
N ARG A 100 -4.64 22.46 18.79
CA ARG A 100 -5.63 21.59 19.45
C ARG A 100 -7.01 21.80 18.84
N VAL A 101 -7.42 23.05 18.62
CA VAL A 101 -8.70 23.37 17.95
C VAL A 101 -8.66 22.88 16.50
N ARG A 102 -7.53 23.11 15.81
CA ARG A 102 -7.34 22.66 14.43
C ARG A 102 -7.49 21.15 14.28
N LEU A 103 -6.95 20.38 15.22
CA LEU A 103 -7.09 18.93 15.24
C LEU A 103 -8.55 18.48 15.41
N GLU A 104 -9.29 19.11 16.32
CA GLU A 104 -10.71 18.81 16.55
C GLU A 104 -11.56 19.21 15.32
N TYR A 105 -11.27 20.36 14.72
CA TYR A 105 -11.91 20.81 13.48
C TYR A 105 -11.65 19.81 12.33
N ALA A 106 -10.40 19.39 12.13
CA ALA A 106 -10.04 18.38 11.14
C ALA A 106 -10.78 17.05 11.35
N ARG A 107 -10.97 16.60 12.62
CA ARG A 107 -11.80 15.42 12.93
C ARG A 107 -13.26 15.65 12.53
N GLY A 108 -13.83 16.81 12.84
CA GLY A 108 -15.18 17.17 12.45
C GLY A 108 -15.36 17.15 10.93
N MET A 109 -14.43 17.76 10.17
CA MET A 109 -14.45 17.77 8.70
C MET A 109 -14.35 16.36 8.12
N TYR A 110 -13.54 15.48 8.72
CA TYR A 110 -13.48 14.07 8.34
C TYR A 110 -14.83 13.34 8.50
N LEU A 111 -15.56 13.63 9.57
CA LEU A 111 -16.88 13.06 9.85
C LEU A 111 -17.96 13.61 8.91
N LEU A 112 -17.82 14.85 8.45
CA LEU A 112 -18.65 15.45 7.40
C LEU A 112 -18.30 14.97 5.98
N GLU A 113 -17.32 14.08 5.85
CA GLU A 113 -16.79 13.59 4.57
C GLU A 113 -16.13 14.65 3.69
N ASP A 114 -15.88 15.86 4.23
CA ASP A 114 -14.98 16.84 3.62
C ASP A 114 -13.53 16.45 3.88
N ASN A 115 -13.11 15.44 3.11
CA ASN A 115 -11.79 14.83 3.19
C ASN A 115 -10.68 15.77 2.73
N GLU A 116 -10.97 16.74 1.86
CA GLU A 116 -9.97 17.69 1.37
C GLU A 116 -9.59 18.67 2.47
N THR A 117 -10.58 19.27 3.12
CA THR A 117 -10.35 20.14 4.28
C THR A 117 -9.72 19.37 5.43
N ALA A 118 -10.23 18.18 5.76
CA ALA A 118 -9.66 17.36 6.83
C ALA A 118 -8.16 17.07 6.61
N LYS A 119 -7.75 16.67 5.38
CA LYS A 119 -6.34 16.43 5.06
C LYS A 119 -5.48 17.68 5.20
N LYS A 120 -5.96 18.82 4.68
CA LYS A 120 -5.25 20.10 4.77
C LYS A 120 -4.95 20.42 6.23
N GLU A 121 -5.97 20.42 7.07
CA GLU A 121 -5.86 20.78 8.49
C GLU A 121 -5.00 19.77 9.29
N PHE A 122 -5.13 18.47 9.01
CA PHE A 122 -4.27 17.45 9.61
C PHE A 122 -2.79 17.61 9.23
N ASN A 123 -2.49 17.95 7.98
CA ASN A 123 -1.11 18.17 7.52
C ASN A 123 -0.52 19.45 8.12
N GLU A 124 -1.30 20.53 8.22
CA GLU A 124 -0.87 21.77 8.90
C GLU A 124 -0.45 21.50 10.36
N VAL A 125 -1.19 20.65 11.09
CA VAL A 125 -0.78 20.24 12.44
C VAL A 125 0.50 19.40 12.43
N LEU A 126 0.70 18.52 11.44
CA LEU A 126 1.91 17.68 11.33
C LEU A 126 3.17 18.50 11.03
N GLU A 127 3.07 19.55 10.23
CA GLU A 127 4.19 20.44 9.88
C GLU A 127 4.80 21.14 11.11
N LYS A 128 4.01 21.30 12.17
CA LYS A 128 4.44 21.90 13.44
C LYS A 128 5.09 20.91 14.42
N ASN A 129 5.40 19.70 13.98
CA ASN A 129 6.06 18.65 14.78
C ASN A 129 5.34 18.35 16.12
N PRO A 130 4.06 17.93 16.09
CA PRO A 130 3.29 17.69 17.29
C PRO A 130 3.81 16.45 18.04
N PRO A 131 3.48 16.28 19.34
CA PRO A 131 3.92 15.12 20.11
C PRO A 131 3.66 13.78 19.40
N LYS A 132 4.56 12.80 19.56
CA LYS A 132 4.50 11.52 18.82
C LYS A 132 3.11 10.86 18.85
N ALA A 133 2.46 10.85 20.01
CA ALA A 133 1.12 10.29 20.16
C ALA A 133 0.06 10.98 19.29
N VAL A 134 0.15 12.31 19.13
CA VAL A 134 -0.76 13.10 18.27
C VAL A 134 -0.44 12.81 16.79
N SER A 135 0.83 12.82 16.43
CA SER A 135 1.29 12.48 15.07
C SER A 135 0.77 11.12 14.59
N ILE A 136 0.79 10.10 15.46
CA ILE A 136 0.27 8.75 15.15
C ILE A 136 -1.24 8.80 14.89
N LYS A 137 -2.01 9.51 15.72
CA LYS A 137 -3.46 9.65 15.54
C LYS A 137 -3.80 10.36 14.24
N ILE A 138 -3.11 11.45 13.91
CA ILE A 138 -3.31 12.19 12.65
C ILE A 138 -3.04 11.29 11.45
N ARG A 139 -1.91 10.57 11.45
CA ARG A 139 -1.57 9.65 10.36
C ARG A 139 -2.61 8.55 10.17
N ARG A 140 -3.25 8.08 11.24
CA ARG A 140 -4.37 7.13 11.16
C ARG A 140 -5.58 7.73 10.43
N TYR A 141 -5.95 8.98 10.71
CA TYR A 141 -7.04 9.65 9.98
C TYR A 141 -6.70 9.90 8.51
N LEU A 142 -5.48 10.35 8.22
CA LEU A 142 -5.01 10.51 6.84
C LEU A 142 -5.09 9.19 6.05
N ALA A 143 -4.68 8.08 6.66
CA ALA A 143 -4.79 6.75 6.03
C ALA A 143 -6.26 6.32 5.80
N LEU A 144 -7.18 6.66 6.72
CA LEU A 144 -8.61 6.39 6.55
C LEU A 144 -9.22 7.23 5.42
N ILE A 145 -8.84 8.51 5.33
CA ILE A 145 -9.24 9.41 4.25
C ILE A 145 -8.75 8.86 2.91
N GLU A 146 -7.48 8.49 2.83
CA GLU A 146 -6.88 7.95 1.60
C GLU A 146 -7.62 6.67 1.16
N LYS A 147 -7.90 5.76 2.10
CA LYS A 147 -8.68 4.54 1.83
C LYS A 147 -10.09 4.85 1.33
N ARG A 148 -10.73 5.89 1.88
CA ARG A 148 -12.06 6.34 1.45
C ARG A 148 -11.98 6.92 0.04
N GLU A 149 -11.02 7.79 -0.25
CA GLU A 149 -10.83 8.40 -1.57
C GLU A 149 -10.52 7.39 -2.66
N GLN A 150 -9.74 6.33 -2.36
CA GLN A 150 -9.47 5.25 -3.31
C GLN A 150 -10.73 4.51 -3.80
N LEU A 151 -11.89 4.70 -3.14
CA LEU A 151 -13.17 4.14 -3.59
C LEU A 151 -13.86 4.96 -4.69
N TYR A 152 -13.47 6.22 -4.92
CA TYR A 152 -14.14 7.10 -5.89
C TYR A 152 -13.18 8.03 -6.66
N LYS A 153 -11.94 8.20 -6.23
CA LYS A 153 -10.89 8.94 -6.94
C LYS A 153 -9.95 7.98 -7.64
N THR A 154 -9.59 8.31 -8.89
CA THR A 154 -8.51 7.64 -9.61
C THR A 154 -7.21 7.81 -8.85
N THR A 155 -6.54 6.70 -8.56
CA THR A 155 -5.24 6.69 -7.88
C THR A 155 -4.16 6.29 -8.86
N THR A 156 -3.06 7.06 -8.89
CA THR A 156 -1.90 6.79 -9.73
C THR A 156 -0.67 6.63 -8.82
N LYS A 157 0.18 5.64 -9.11
CA LYS A 157 1.46 5.46 -8.43
C LYS A 157 2.56 5.34 -9.46
N LEU A 158 3.68 6.01 -9.22
CA LEU A 158 4.86 5.99 -10.07
C LEU A 158 6.06 5.63 -9.21
N TYR A 159 7.01 4.88 -9.77
CA TYR A 159 8.26 4.60 -9.07
C TYR A 159 9.43 4.45 -10.03
N ALA A 160 10.62 4.66 -9.50
CA ALA A 160 11.90 4.27 -10.10
C ALA A 160 12.74 3.52 -9.06
N GLU A 161 13.51 2.53 -9.49
CA GLU A 161 14.39 1.74 -8.65
C GLU A 161 15.73 1.52 -9.37
N ALA A 162 16.83 1.72 -8.64
CA ALA A 162 18.16 1.34 -9.07
C ALA A 162 18.65 0.20 -8.18
N VAL A 163 19.24 -0.82 -8.79
CA VAL A 163 19.67 -2.05 -8.13
C VAL A 163 21.09 -2.37 -8.57
N ILE A 164 21.92 -2.81 -7.63
CA ILE A 164 23.20 -3.46 -7.89
C ILE A 164 23.12 -4.88 -7.35
N GLY A 165 23.74 -5.83 -8.02
CA GLY A 165 23.73 -7.21 -7.56
C GLY A 165 24.77 -8.08 -8.21
N HIS A 166 24.88 -9.29 -7.71
CA HIS A 166 25.72 -10.35 -8.24
C HIS A 166 24.85 -11.57 -8.52
N ASP A 167 25.13 -12.23 -9.63
CA ASP A 167 24.45 -13.43 -10.11
C ASP A 167 25.51 -14.47 -10.40
N SER A 168 25.52 -15.60 -9.68
CA SER A 168 26.56 -16.62 -9.85
C SER A 168 26.42 -17.44 -11.13
N ASN A 169 25.22 -17.46 -11.73
CA ASN A 169 24.90 -18.29 -12.88
C ASN A 169 23.84 -17.63 -13.78
N LEU A 170 24.27 -16.62 -14.53
CA LEU A 170 23.42 -15.78 -15.36
C LEU A 170 22.77 -16.53 -16.54
N ASN A 171 23.42 -17.60 -17.03
CA ASN A 171 22.93 -18.45 -18.13
C ASN A 171 22.16 -19.69 -17.65
N SER A 172 22.13 -19.96 -16.33
CA SER A 172 21.46 -21.12 -15.73
C SER A 172 21.95 -22.44 -16.34
N ALA A 173 23.27 -22.54 -16.47
CA ALA A 173 23.96 -23.66 -17.11
C ALA A 173 24.70 -24.52 -16.08
N PRO A 174 25.10 -25.75 -16.44
CA PRO A 174 25.87 -26.64 -15.57
C PRO A 174 27.21 -26.02 -15.17
N GLU A 175 27.62 -26.22 -13.92
CA GLU A 175 28.92 -25.73 -13.41
C GLU A 175 30.09 -26.56 -13.94
N ASP A 176 29.87 -27.87 -14.11
CA ASP A 176 30.87 -28.85 -14.49
C ASP A 176 30.67 -29.40 -15.91
N GLN A 177 31.73 -30.05 -16.42
CA GLN A 177 31.66 -30.79 -17.68
C GLN A 177 30.71 -31.97 -17.58
N LEU A 178 30.04 -32.25 -18.70
CA LEU A 178 29.04 -33.30 -18.80
C LEU A 178 29.69 -34.64 -19.19
N ASN A 179 29.05 -35.75 -18.84
CA ASN A 179 29.56 -37.08 -19.17
C ASN A 179 29.39 -37.43 -20.65
N ARG A 180 28.34 -36.90 -21.30
CA ARG A 180 27.96 -37.29 -22.67
C ARG A 180 28.44 -36.30 -23.74
N VAL A 181 28.63 -35.03 -23.39
CA VAL A 181 29.01 -33.95 -24.31
C VAL A 181 30.02 -33.02 -23.66
N GLU A 182 31.08 -32.66 -24.38
CA GLU A 182 32.02 -31.65 -23.92
C GLU A 182 31.47 -30.25 -24.18
N LEU A 183 31.32 -29.46 -23.13
CA LEU A 183 30.86 -28.08 -23.20
C LEU A 183 32.05 -27.13 -23.41
N THR A 184 31.84 -26.09 -24.20
CA THR A 184 32.80 -24.97 -24.22
C THR A 184 32.75 -24.22 -22.89
N GLN A 185 33.83 -23.53 -22.54
CA GLN A 185 33.85 -22.66 -21.36
C GLN A 185 32.74 -21.60 -21.38
N GLU A 186 32.29 -21.20 -22.58
CA GLU A 186 31.17 -20.27 -22.75
C GLU A 186 29.80 -20.87 -22.40
N SER A 187 29.68 -22.20 -22.44
CA SER A 187 28.43 -22.93 -22.17
C SER A 187 28.30 -23.40 -20.72
N LEU A 188 29.34 -23.26 -19.90
CA LEU A 188 29.30 -23.53 -18.47
C LEU A 188 28.67 -22.36 -17.70
N GLY A 189 28.30 -22.59 -16.45
CA GLY A 189 27.74 -21.58 -15.55
C GLY A 189 28.66 -20.35 -15.43
N LYS A 190 28.09 -19.17 -15.65
CA LYS A 190 28.83 -17.89 -15.61
C LYS A 190 28.30 -16.97 -14.52
N GLY A 191 29.21 -16.45 -13.70
CA GLY A 191 28.88 -15.47 -12.68
C GLY A 191 29.29 -14.06 -13.08
N ASP A 192 28.41 -13.08 -12.83
CA ASP A 192 28.74 -11.67 -13.07
C ASP A 192 27.97 -10.71 -12.15
N THR A 193 28.55 -9.53 -11.98
CA THR A 193 27.91 -8.39 -11.31
C THR A 193 27.04 -7.64 -12.31
N TYR A 194 25.93 -7.06 -11.84
CA TYR A 194 25.03 -6.30 -12.67
C TYR A 194 24.54 -5.03 -12.02
N VAL A 195 24.18 -4.08 -12.87
CA VAL A 195 23.34 -2.92 -12.52
C VAL A 195 21.97 -3.12 -13.17
N GLN A 196 20.92 -2.85 -12.42
CA GLN A 196 19.55 -2.99 -12.88
C GLN A 196 18.74 -1.73 -12.58
N MET A 197 18.04 -1.23 -13.59
CA MET A 197 17.16 -0.08 -13.49
C MET A 197 15.72 -0.53 -13.74
N LYS A 198 14.80 -0.12 -12.87
CA LYS A 198 13.38 -0.38 -13.01
C LYS A 198 12.60 0.90 -12.90
N ALA A 199 11.54 1.02 -13.68
CA ALA A 199 10.57 2.09 -13.53
C ALA A 199 9.18 1.55 -13.82
N GLY A 200 8.17 2.08 -13.15
CA GLY A 200 6.81 1.63 -13.39
C GLY A 200 5.75 2.61 -12.95
N ALA A 201 4.57 2.41 -13.51
CA ALA A 201 3.37 3.17 -13.26
C ALA A 201 2.20 2.22 -12.99
N SER A 202 1.29 2.62 -12.11
CA SER A 202 -0.01 1.98 -11.98
C SER A 202 -1.09 3.02 -11.82
N VAL A 203 -2.25 2.75 -12.42
CA VAL A 203 -3.46 3.56 -12.27
C VAL A 203 -4.60 2.63 -11.88
N THR A 204 -5.39 3.04 -10.88
CA THR A 204 -6.63 2.38 -10.50
C THR A 204 -7.75 3.41 -10.56
N LYS A 205 -8.75 3.13 -11.39
CA LYS A 205 -9.95 3.96 -11.56
C LYS A 205 -11.15 3.22 -10.98
N PRO A 206 -11.69 3.64 -9.83
CA PRO A 206 -12.98 3.14 -9.38
C PRO A 206 -14.06 3.60 -10.38
N LEU A 207 -14.90 2.66 -10.82
CA LEU A 207 -16.09 2.97 -11.61
C LEU A 207 -17.27 3.25 -10.68
N ASP A 208 -17.35 2.47 -9.60
CA ASP A 208 -18.28 2.64 -8.48
C ASP A 208 -17.68 1.96 -7.23
N LYS A 209 -18.50 1.74 -6.19
CA LYS A 209 -18.05 1.14 -4.91
C LYS A 209 -17.61 -0.33 -5.02
N GLN A 210 -18.11 -1.06 -6.02
CA GLN A 210 -17.86 -2.49 -6.23
C GLN A 210 -16.90 -2.75 -7.40
N HIS A 211 -16.94 -1.93 -8.44
CA HIS A 211 -16.17 -2.11 -9.67
C HIS A 211 -15.02 -1.12 -9.78
N SER A 212 -13.85 -1.63 -10.16
CA SER A 212 -12.68 -0.81 -10.48
C SER A 212 -11.93 -1.38 -11.69
N LEU A 213 -11.38 -0.49 -12.49
CA LEU A 213 -10.41 -0.84 -13.53
C LEU A 213 -9.02 -0.48 -13.04
N PHE A 214 -8.02 -1.27 -13.41
CA PHE A 214 -6.64 -0.94 -13.13
C PHE A 214 -5.74 -1.28 -14.31
N ALA A 215 -4.64 -0.54 -14.43
CA ALA A 215 -3.58 -0.84 -15.36
C ALA A 215 -2.23 -0.59 -14.67
N LYS A 216 -1.25 -1.43 -14.98
CA LYS A 216 0.14 -1.33 -14.52
C LYS A 216 1.06 -1.51 -15.72
N ALA A 217 2.13 -0.73 -15.77
CA ALA A 217 3.23 -0.97 -16.67
C ALA A 217 4.55 -0.84 -15.91
N ASP A 218 5.51 -1.71 -16.19
CA ASP A 218 6.87 -1.59 -15.68
C ASP A 218 7.90 -2.00 -16.72
N ILE A 219 9.01 -1.28 -16.72
CA ILE A 219 10.20 -1.57 -17.50
C ILE A 219 11.33 -1.95 -16.56
N ASN A 220 12.10 -2.94 -16.96
CA ASN A 220 13.28 -3.42 -16.27
C ASN A 220 14.43 -3.53 -17.28
N GLN A 221 15.59 -3.00 -16.94
CA GLN A 221 16.82 -3.11 -17.71
C GLN A 221 17.90 -3.66 -16.78
N LYS A 222 18.49 -4.82 -17.09
CA LYS A 222 19.63 -5.39 -16.38
C LYS A 222 20.84 -5.41 -17.31
N LEU A 223 21.94 -4.85 -16.83
CA LEU A 223 23.22 -4.76 -17.53
C LEU A 223 24.30 -5.45 -16.70
N TYR A 224 24.93 -6.47 -17.26
CA TYR A 224 26.07 -7.17 -16.69
C TYR A 224 27.37 -6.40 -16.98
N GLU A 225 28.35 -6.55 -16.11
CA GLU A 225 29.62 -5.80 -16.20
C GLU A 225 30.54 -6.35 -17.29
N LYS A 226 30.57 -7.67 -17.47
CA LYS A 226 31.47 -8.40 -18.37
C LYS A 226 30.73 -9.20 -19.43
N GLU A 227 29.60 -9.82 -19.06
CA GLU A 227 28.86 -10.75 -19.92
C GLU A 227 27.68 -10.02 -20.59
N ASP A 228 27.97 -9.12 -21.52
CA ASP A 228 27.01 -8.21 -22.15
C ASP A 228 26.01 -8.91 -23.10
N ASP A 229 26.38 -10.04 -23.70
CA ASP A 229 25.48 -10.94 -24.46
C ASP A 229 24.26 -11.41 -23.63
N PHE A 230 24.33 -11.31 -22.30
CA PHE A 230 23.24 -11.68 -21.39
C PHE A 230 22.47 -10.49 -20.82
N ASN A 231 22.81 -9.27 -21.25
CA ASN A 231 22.05 -8.07 -20.93
C ASN A 231 20.60 -8.31 -21.31
N ASN A 232 19.68 -8.03 -20.39
CA ASN A 232 18.27 -8.29 -20.62
C ASN A 232 17.41 -7.11 -20.23
N SER A 233 16.27 -7.02 -20.89
CA SER A 233 15.27 -6.02 -20.59
C SER A 233 13.88 -6.61 -20.72
N SER A 234 12.95 -6.09 -19.93
CA SER A 234 11.55 -6.48 -20.04
C SER A 234 10.63 -5.29 -19.90
N LEU A 235 9.60 -5.28 -20.74
CA LEU A 235 8.44 -4.41 -20.60
C LEU A 235 7.25 -5.30 -20.23
N ASN A 236 6.65 -5.04 -19.07
CA ASN A 236 5.45 -5.73 -18.60
C ASN A 236 4.29 -4.74 -18.58
N VAL A 237 3.15 -5.14 -19.12
CA VAL A 237 1.90 -4.38 -19.07
C VAL A 237 0.81 -5.31 -18.54
N THR A 238 0.03 -4.85 -17.57
CA THR A 238 -1.10 -5.59 -17.01
C THR A 238 -2.31 -4.67 -16.96
N GLY A 239 -3.43 -5.12 -17.52
CA GLY A 239 -4.73 -4.48 -17.37
C GLY A 239 -5.67 -5.39 -16.61
N GLY A 240 -6.66 -4.83 -15.91
CA GLY A 240 -7.63 -5.67 -15.25
C GLY A 240 -8.88 -4.95 -14.78
N TRP A 241 -9.91 -5.76 -14.57
CA TRP A 241 -11.16 -5.39 -13.93
C TRP A 241 -11.26 -6.13 -12.60
N ARG A 242 -11.69 -5.40 -11.58
CA ARG A 242 -11.89 -5.91 -10.22
C ARG A 242 -13.32 -5.64 -9.79
N TYR A 243 -13.98 -6.69 -9.32
CA TYR A 243 -15.34 -6.67 -8.79
C TYR A 243 -15.32 -7.18 -7.35
N LYS A 244 -15.71 -6.30 -6.41
CA LYS A 244 -15.96 -6.66 -5.01
C LYS A 244 -17.43 -7.05 -4.89
N LEU A 245 -17.70 -8.35 -4.77
CA LEU A 245 -19.07 -8.87 -4.66
C LEU A 245 -19.70 -8.37 -3.35
N ASP A 246 -18.96 -8.52 -2.27
CA ASP A 246 -19.33 -8.06 -0.94
C ASP A 246 -18.10 -7.60 -0.15
N ARG A 247 -18.14 -7.70 1.18
CA ARG A 247 -17.03 -7.31 2.06
C ARG A 247 -15.85 -8.28 1.98
N ASP A 248 -16.13 -9.56 1.75
CA ASP A 248 -15.18 -10.66 1.92
C ASP A 248 -14.78 -11.28 0.58
N ASP A 249 -15.65 -11.20 -0.43
CA ASP A 249 -15.46 -11.75 -1.77
C ASP A 249 -15.05 -10.72 -2.81
N ARG A 250 -14.01 -11.07 -3.59
CA ARG A 250 -13.51 -10.27 -4.71
C ARG A 250 -13.12 -11.16 -5.88
N PHE A 251 -13.62 -10.80 -7.05
CA PHE A 251 -13.24 -11.36 -8.35
C PHE A 251 -12.37 -10.38 -9.14
N GLN A 252 -11.40 -10.89 -9.89
CA GLN A 252 -10.57 -10.13 -10.79
C GLN A 252 -10.41 -10.86 -12.13
N LEU A 253 -10.52 -10.10 -13.22
CA LEU A 253 -10.12 -10.54 -14.55
C LEU A 253 -8.94 -9.68 -14.99
N LEU A 254 -7.84 -10.31 -15.38
CA LEU A 254 -6.59 -9.65 -15.74
C LEU A 254 -6.14 -10.07 -17.12
N THR A 255 -5.52 -9.16 -17.84
CA THR A 255 -4.73 -9.43 -19.04
C THR A 255 -3.31 -8.94 -18.83
N GLY A 256 -2.34 -9.73 -19.29
CA GLY A 256 -0.92 -9.41 -19.20
C GLY A 256 -0.27 -9.45 -20.59
N ALA A 257 0.68 -8.56 -20.83
CA ALA A 257 1.59 -8.62 -21.96
C ALA A 257 3.02 -8.39 -21.48
N GLN A 258 3.96 -9.16 -22.00
CA GLN A 258 5.39 -9.01 -21.75
C GLN A 258 6.16 -9.06 -23.06
N ASN A 259 7.11 -8.14 -23.22
CA ASN A 259 8.19 -8.23 -24.19
C ASN A 259 9.49 -8.41 -23.40
N TYR A 260 10.16 -9.55 -23.60
CA TYR A 260 11.44 -9.88 -22.96
C TYR A 260 12.53 -9.91 -24.03
N ARG A 261 13.56 -9.11 -23.83
CA ARG A 261 14.69 -8.95 -24.74
C ARG A 261 15.98 -9.40 -24.08
N THR A 262 16.84 -10.04 -24.85
CA THR A 262 18.21 -10.41 -24.48
C THR A 262 19.13 -9.87 -25.57
N ASP A 263 20.24 -9.24 -25.17
CA ASP A 263 21.19 -8.58 -26.08
C ASP A 263 20.52 -7.63 -27.10
N GLY A 264 19.52 -6.87 -26.63
CA GLY A 264 18.78 -5.93 -27.49
C GLY A 264 17.76 -6.58 -28.42
N ASP A 265 17.77 -7.88 -28.67
CA ASP A 265 16.78 -8.55 -29.50
C ASP A 265 15.61 -9.12 -28.71
N THR A 266 14.43 -9.20 -29.33
CA THR A 266 13.26 -9.81 -28.65
C THR A 266 13.42 -11.31 -28.61
N PHE A 267 13.71 -11.82 -27.41
CA PHE A 267 13.79 -13.25 -27.16
C PHE A 267 12.41 -13.88 -27.03
N ARG A 268 11.49 -13.25 -26.28
CA ARG A 268 10.15 -13.81 -26.03
C ARG A 268 9.10 -12.73 -25.83
N ASN A 269 7.95 -12.93 -26.45
CA ASN A 269 6.71 -12.24 -26.12
C ASN A 269 5.77 -13.18 -25.35
N MET A 270 5.03 -12.63 -24.39
CA MET A 270 3.99 -13.36 -23.67
C MET A 270 2.71 -12.52 -23.65
N PHE A 271 1.57 -13.17 -23.88
CA PHE A 271 0.25 -12.62 -23.57
C PHE A 271 -0.46 -13.56 -22.61
N SER A 272 -1.11 -13.04 -21.58
CA SER A 272 -1.85 -13.87 -20.62
C SER A 272 -3.22 -13.31 -20.31
N ILE A 273 -4.14 -14.20 -19.97
CA ILE A 273 -5.44 -13.88 -19.38
C ILE A 273 -5.60 -14.71 -18.10
N SER A 274 -6.03 -14.06 -17.03
CA SER A 274 -6.17 -14.68 -15.72
C SER A 274 -7.48 -14.29 -15.05
N GLY A 275 -8.16 -15.26 -14.45
CA GLY A 275 -9.24 -15.04 -13.50
C GLY A 275 -8.77 -15.37 -12.09
N ASP A 276 -9.05 -14.49 -11.12
CA ASP A 276 -8.73 -14.65 -9.69
C ASP A 276 -10.01 -14.45 -8.87
N TRP A 277 -10.26 -15.37 -7.94
CA TRP A 277 -11.27 -15.21 -6.90
C TRP A 277 -10.58 -15.25 -5.55
N SER A 278 -10.91 -14.31 -4.68
CA SER A 278 -10.37 -14.22 -3.32
C SER A 278 -11.50 -14.03 -2.32
N HIS A 279 -11.40 -14.73 -1.19
CA HIS A 279 -12.38 -14.72 -0.11
C HIS A 279 -11.70 -14.59 1.26
N ASN A 280 -12.12 -13.61 2.05
CA ASN A 280 -11.68 -13.46 3.43
C ASN A 280 -12.54 -14.32 4.37
N ILE A 281 -12.06 -15.52 4.70
CA ILE A 281 -12.74 -16.43 5.66
C ILE A 281 -12.89 -15.76 7.03
N SER A 282 -11.89 -14.95 7.42
CA SER A 282 -11.93 -14.12 8.63
C SER A 282 -11.04 -12.90 8.47
N ASN A 283 -10.96 -12.05 9.51
CA ASN A 283 -10.04 -10.92 9.52
C ASN A 283 -8.55 -11.31 9.50
N THR A 284 -8.21 -12.58 9.71
CA THR A 284 -6.83 -13.09 9.77
C THR A 284 -6.57 -14.24 8.81
N LEU A 285 -7.55 -14.63 7.98
CA LEU A 285 -7.43 -15.74 7.06
C LEU A 285 -8.12 -15.39 5.75
N ALA A 286 -7.35 -15.44 4.66
CA ALA A 286 -7.86 -15.24 3.31
C ALA A 286 -7.39 -16.38 2.40
N VAL A 287 -8.24 -16.75 1.47
CA VAL A 287 -7.93 -17.71 0.40
C VAL A 287 -8.10 -17.04 -0.94
N SER A 288 -7.33 -17.47 -1.94
CA SER A 288 -7.64 -17.14 -3.32
C SER A 288 -7.38 -18.32 -4.24
N THR A 289 -8.08 -18.36 -5.37
CA THR A 289 -7.84 -19.32 -6.43
C THR A 289 -7.72 -18.57 -7.75
N TYR A 290 -6.94 -19.12 -8.66
CA TYR A 290 -6.76 -18.52 -9.97
C TYR A 290 -6.65 -19.56 -11.07
N LEU A 291 -6.97 -19.13 -12.28
CA LEU A 291 -6.72 -19.84 -13.53
C LEU A 291 -6.11 -18.84 -14.51
N THR A 292 -5.03 -19.24 -15.17
CA THR A 292 -4.29 -18.44 -16.13
C THR A 292 -4.07 -19.22 -17.41
N ALA A 293 -4.32 -18.59 -18.55
CA ALA A 293 -3.89 -19.07 -19.86
C ALA A 293 -2.87 -18.06 -20.43
N SER A 294 -1.72 -18.55 -20.83
CA SER A 294 -0.60 -17.76 -21.35
C SER A 294 -0.18 -18.28 -22.72
N ARG A 295 0.05 -17.36 -23.64
CA ARG A 295 0.64 -17.61 -24.95
C ARG A 295 2.09 -17.12 -24.92
N PHE A 296 3.03 -17.98 -25.29
CA PHE A 296 4.43 -17.62 -25.48
C PHE A 296 4.78 -17.66 -26.97
N THR A 297 5.47 -16.62 -27.44
CA THR A 297 5.94 -16.54 -28.82
C THR A 297 7.40 -16.10 -28.86
N TYR A 298 8.20 -16.78 -29.66
CA TYR A 298 9.62 -16.55 -29.85
C TYR A 298 9.84 -16.02 -31.27
N PRO A 299 10.07 -14.70 -31.45
CA PRO A 299 10.15 -14.09 -32.77
C PRO A 299 11.32 -14.56 -33.65
N ASP A 300 12.38 -15.08 -33.05
CA ASP A 300 13.48 -15.68 -33.79
C ASP A 300 13.08 -17.07 -34.32
N ASN A 301 13.13 -17.22 -35.64
CA ASN A 301 12.82 -18.46 -36.35
C ASN A 301 13.72 -19.64 -35.94
N SER A 302 14.92 -19.39 -35.38
CA SER A 302 15.81 -20.45 -34.89
C SER A 302 15.24 -21.16 -33.65
N VAL A 303 14.35 -20.50 -32.91
CA VAL A 303 13.74 -20.96 -31.66
C VAL A 303 12.21 -20.91 -31.65
N SER A 304 11.57 -20.55 -32.76
CA SER A 304 10.10 -20.46 -32.88
C SER A 304 9.37 -21.79 -32.66
N TRP A 305 10.07 -22.93 -32.75
CA TRP A 305 9.56 -24.24 -32.34
C TRP A 305 9.19 -24.32 -30.83
N ARG A 306 9.54 -23.28 -30.05
CA ARG A 306 9.16 -23.09 -28.65
C ARG A 306 7.84 -22.34 -28.45
N ASP A 307 7.22 -21.84 -29.51
CA ASP A 307 5.89 -21.23 -29.43
C ASP A 307 4.91 -22.19 -28.76
N SER A 308 4.24 -21.71 -27.72
CA SER A 308 3.47 -22.58 -26.82
C SER A 308 2.28 -21.87 -26.18
N VAL A 309 1.33 -22.68 -25.72
CA VAL A 309 0.25 -22.26 -24.83
C VAL A 309 0.42 -22.97 -23.50
N GLN A 310 0.34 -22.21 -22.41
CA GLN A 310 0.39 -22.73 -21.06
C GLN A 310 -0.93 -22.43 -20.34
N ILE A 311 -1.51 -23.43 -19.71
CA ILE A 311 -2.68 -23.28 -18.84
C ILE A 311 -2.27 -23.71 -17.44
N SER A 312 -2.47 -22.85 -16.45
CA SER A 312 -2.15 -23.17 -15.06
C SER A 312 -3.21 -22.62 -14.11
N GLY A 313 -3.40 -23.32 -12.99
CA GLY A 313 -4.30 -22.90 -11.93
C GLY A 313 -3.73 -23.23 -10.57
N GLY A 314 -4.19 -22.52 -9.55
CA GLY A 314 -3.67 -22.69 -8.21
C GLY A 314 -4.52 -22.06 -7.13
N GLY A 315 -4.11 -22.30 -5.89
CA GLY A 315 -4.71 -21.76 -4.68
C GLY A 315 -3.66 -21.07 -3.83
N ASN A 316 -4.06 -19.98 -3.18
CA ASN A 316 -3.26 -19.24 -2.22
C ASN A 316 -3.98 -19.20 -0.88
N LEU A 317 -3.21 -19.27 0.19
CA LEU A 317 -3.64 -19.12 1.56
C LEU A 317 -2.80 -18.01 2.19
N TYR A 318 -3.45 -17.05 2.84
CA TYR A 318 -2.79 -16.00 3.60
C TYR A 318 -3.35 -16.01 5.01
N THR A 319 -2.49 -16.11 6.02
CA THR A 319 -2.90 -15.98 7.41
C THR A 319 -2.05 -14.99 8.17
N THR A 320 -2.72 -14.07 8.85
CA THR A 320 -2.09 -13.12 9.77
C THR A 320 -2.02 -13.77 11.15
N LEU A 321 -0.82 -14.02 11.63
CA LEU A 321 -0.61 -14.67 12.92
C LEU A 321 -0.78 -13.66 14.06
N PRO A 322 -1.51 -13.99 15.15
CA PRO A 322 -1.74 -13.10 16.29
C PRO A 322 -0.53 -13.06 17.23
N ILE A 323 0.67 -12.94 16.67
CA ILE A 323 1.94 -12.82 17.40
C ILE A 323 2.57 -11.45 17.11
N TRP A 324 3.76 -11.20 17.65
CA TRP A 324 4.46 -9.92 17.59
C TRP A 324 4.50 -9.34 16.17
N HIS A 325 3.99 -8.12 16.00
CA HIS A 325 3.85 -7.38 14.73
C HIS A 325 3.04 -8.08 13.62
N SER A 326 2.18 -9.04 13.99
CA SER A 326 1.18 -9.65 13.09
C SER A 326 1.75 -10.14 11.74
N PRO A 327 2.75 -11.06 11.76
CA PRO A 327 3.36 -11.56 10.55
C PRO A 327 2.34 -12.32 9.70
N ILE A 328 2.57 -12.31 8.39
CA ILE A 328 1.71 -12.96 7.40
C ILE A 328 2.42 -14.22 6.91
N LEU A 329 1.87 -15.37 7.23
CA LEU A 329 2.24 -16.63 6.60
C LEU A 329 1.44 -16.75 5.30
N PHE A 330 2.11 -17.05 4.20
CA PHE A 330 1.47 -17.32 2.92
C PHE A 330 1.91 -18.66 2.38
N ALA A 331 0.97 -19.38 1.79
CA ALA A 331 1.21 -20.63 1.10
C ALA A 331 0.51 -20.62 -0.26
N ASN A 332 1.12 -21.23 -1.25
CA ASN A 332 0.58 -21.37 -2.59
C ASN A 332 0.82 -22.78 -3.10
N ALA A 333 -0.12 -23.30 -3.88
CA ALA A 333 0.02 -24.54 -4.62
C ALA A 333 -0.57 -24.35 -6.02
N PHE A 334 0.06 -24.95 -7.02
CA PHE A 334 -0.35 -24.83 -8.42
C PHE A 334 -0.07 -26.08 -9.23
N TYR A 335 -0.81 -26.19 -10.34
CA TYR A 335 -0.64 -27.17 -11.39
C TYR A 335 -0.79 -26.47 -12.74
N GLY A 336 -0.06 -26.93 -13.74
CA GLY A 336 -0.20 -26.44 -15.10
C GLY A 336 0.40 -27.35 -16.14
N GLU A 337 0.05 -27.05 -17.38
CA GLU A 337 0.49 -27.76 -18.57
C GLU A 337 0.94 -26.74 -19.60
N GLU A 338 1.97 -27.07 -20.36
CA GLU A 338 2.45 -26.28 -21.49
C GLU A 338 2.52 -27.17 -22.73
N THR A 339 1.92 -26.69 -23.82
CA THR A 339 1.82 -27.42 -25.08
C THR A 339 2.41 -26.58 -26.21
N PRO A 340 3.37 -27.09 -26.99
CA PRO A 340 3.91 -26.39 -28.14
C PRO A 340 2.92 -26.37 -29.30
N ASP A 341 3.00 -25.36 -30.16
CA ASP A 341 2.21 -25.30 -31.39
C ASP A 341 2.62 -26.36 -32.40
N ASP A 342 3.92 -26.42 -32.66
CA ASP A 342 4.50 -27.37 -33.60
C ASP A 342 5.01 -28.58 -32.83
N ILE A 343 4.30 -29.70 -32.98
CA ILE A 343 4.65 -30.96 -32.30
C ILE A 343 5.77 -31.66 -33.08
N THR A 344 7.00 -31.52 -32.58
CA THR A 344 8.22 -32.14 -33.12
C THR A 344 8.94 -32.92 -32.01
N THR A 345 9.91 -33.76 -32.35
CA THR A 345 10.72 -34.46 -31.33
C THR A 345 11.36 -33.49 -30.33
N VAL A 346 11.85 -32.34 -30.82
CA VAL A 346 12.52 -31.29 -30.04
C VAL A 346 11.53 -30.59 -29.11
N SER A 347 10.39 -30.14 -29.64
CA SER A 347 9.40 -29.39 -28.84
C SER A 347 8.70 -30.28 -27.81
N LYS A 348 8.43 -31.55 -28.12
CA LYS A 348 7.93 -32.50 -27.12
C LYS A 348 8.92 -32.72 -25.97
N ALA A 349 10.22 -32.76 -26.28
CA ALA A 349 11.26 -33.00 -25.29
C ALA A 349 11.60 -31.76 -24.44
N SER A 350 11.35 -30.55 -24.95
CA SER A 350 11.84 -29.30 -24.34
C SER A 350 10.75 -28.28 -23.98
N VAL A 351 9.50 -28.50 -24.39
CA VAL A 351 8.38 -27.56 -24.19
C VAL A 351 7.18 -28.27 -23.61
N GLU A 352 6.73 -29.37 -24.24
CA GLU A 352 5.55 -30.12 -23.81
C GLU A 352 5.78 -30.73 -22.43
N LYS A 353 5.11 -30.19 -21.41
CA LYS A 353 5.32 -30.60 -20.02
C LYS A 353 4.09 -30.39 -19.15
N GLU A 354 4.02 -31.18 -18.10
CA GLU A 354 3.14 -30.96 -16.96
C GLU A 354 4.01 -30.53 -15.79
N PHE A 355 3.51 -29.61 -14.96
CA PHE A 355 4.24 -29.13 -13.81
C PHE A 355 3.31 -28.84 -12.64
N TYR A 356 3.81 -29.08 -11.44
CA TYR A 356 3.13 -28.73 -10.20
C TYR A 356 4.14 -28.25 -9.18
N GLY A 357 3.66 -27.47 -8.23
CA GLY A 357 4.54 -26.88 -7.25
C GLY A 357 3.80 -26.11 -6.20
N GLY A 358 4.58 -25.44 -5.37
CA GLY A 358 4.06 -24.58 -4.34
C GLY A 358 5.14 -23.77 -3.68
N SER A 359 4.70 -22.85 -2.83
CA SER A 359 5.58 -22.07 -2.00
C SER A 359 5.01 -21.90 -0.60
N LEU A 360 5.91 -21.75 0.37
CA LEU A 360 5.60 -21.39 1.74
C LEU A 360 6.50 -20.23 2.12
N GLY A 361 5.91 -19.14 2.62
CA GLY A 361 6.68 -17.98 3.02
C GLY A 361 6.09 -17.23 4.20
N LEU A 362 6.95 -16.45 4.83
CA LEU A 362 6.65 -15.64 6.00
C LEU A 362 7.06 -14.20 5.70
N GLN A 363 6.12 -13.29 5.80
CA GLN A 363 6.36 -11.86 5.83
C GLN A 363 6.28 -11.37 7.27
N LEU A 364 7.39 -10.85 7.77
CA LEU A 364 7.56 -10.34 9.13
C LEU A 364 7.77 -8.82 9.08
N PRO A 365 6.76 -8.03 9.46
CA PRO A 365 6.96 -6.63 9.79
C PRO A 365 7.80 -6.56 11.07
N VAL A 366 9.09 -6.20 10.97
CA VAL A 366 10.00 -6.12 12.12
C VAL A 366 9.73 -4.83 12.90
N THR A 367 9.46 -3.74 12.18
CA THR A 367 8.99 -2.45 12.69
C THR A 367 7.96 -1.88 11.70
N ASP A 368 7.41 -0.68 11.95
CA ASP A 368 6.51 -0.01 11.01
C ASP A 368 7.19 0.35 9.67
N GLU A 369 8.53 0.39 9.65
CA GLU A 369 9.36 0.76 8.50
C GLU A 369 10.13 -0.43 7.90
N ASN A 370 10.20 -1.57 8.61
CA ASN A 370 11.03 -2.72 8.23
C ASN A 370 10.15 -3.94 7.97
N ILE A 371 10.27 -4.51 6.77
CA ILE A 371 9.60 -5.78 6.43
C ILE A 371 10.65 -6.75 5.93
N ALA A 372 10.75 -7.92 6.57
CA ALA A 372 11.52 -9.05 6.09
C ALA A 372 10.57 -10.11 5.54
N THR A 373 10.93 -10.74 4.43
CA THR A 373 10.17 -11.82 3.80
C THR A 373 11.13 -12.96 3.50
N ALA A 374 10.76 -14.17 3.89
CA ALA A 374 11.45 -15.39 3.49
C ALA A 374 10.44 -16.34 2.84
N ALA A 375 10.81 -16.99 1.74
CA ALA A 375 9.95 -17.95 1.05
C ALA A 375 10.76 -19.11 0.48
N ILE A 376 10.21 -20.31 0.62
CA ILE A 376 10.73 -21.53 -0.02
C ILE A 376 9.78 -21.88 -1.16
N ILE A 377 10.33 -22.24 -2.31
CA ILE A 377 9.60 -22.61 -3.53
C ILE A 377 10.06 -23.99 -3.96
N TYR A 378 9.11 -24.82 -4.37
CA TYR A 378 9.35 -26.11 -5.01
C TYR A 378 8.50 -26.23 -6.28
N GLN A 379 9.09 -26.71 -7.36
CA GLN A 379 8.37 -27.09 -8.58
C GLN A 379 8.96 -28.36 -9.17
N ASP A 380 8.08 -29.27 -9.57
CA ASP A 380 8.39 -30.49 -10.28
C ASP A 380 7.81 -30.37 -11.70
N ALA A 381 8.64 -30.58 -12.73
CA ALA A 381 8.24 -30.47 -14.12
C ALA A 381 8.65 -31.71 -14.92
N GLN A 382 7.69 -32.34 -15.59
CA GLN A 382 7.90 -33.56 -16.37
C GLN A 382 7.62 -33.31 -17.85
N TYR A 383 8.63 -33.52 -18.68
CA TYR A 383 8.53 -33.34 -20.11
C TYR A 383 8.05 -34.62 -20.81
N GLN A 384 7.20 -34.45 -21.82
CA GLN A 384 6.48 -35.56 -22.45
C GLN A 384 7.28 -36.28 -23.53
N GLY A 385 8.21 -35.58 -24.18
CA GLY A 385 9.14 -36.12 -25.19
C GLY A 385 10.43 -36.65 -24.59
N ARG A 386 11.06 -37.60 -25.30
CA ARG A 386 12.43 -38.03 -24.99
C ARG A 386 13.40 -37.06 -25.64
N ASP A 387 14.36 -36.59 -24.86
CA ASP A 387 15.46 -35.77 -25.37
C ASP A 387 16.22 -36.51 -26.47
N TRP A 388 16.56 -35.80 -27.55
CA TRP A 388 17.16 -36.43 -28.74
C TRP A 388 18.58 -36.91 -28.49
N LEU A 389 19.29 -36.28 -27.56
CA LEU A 389 20.67 -36.58 -27.23
C LEU A 389 20.73 -37.65 -26.14
N TYR A 390 19.95 -37.50 -25.07
CA TYR A 390 20.00 -38.38 -23.90
C TYR A 390 19.09 -39.61 -24.03
N GLY A 391 18.00 -39.52 -24.81
CA GLY A 391 17.05 -40.61 -25.01
C GLY A 391 16.12 -40.87 -23.82
N VAL A 392 16.15 -39.99 -22.82
CA VAL A 392 15.30 -40.05 -21.61
C VAL A 392 14.33 -38.87 -21.60
N ARG A 393 13.24 -38.98 -20.83
CA ARG A 393 12.36 -37.83 -20.57
C ARG A 393 13.01 -36.94 -19.52
N ARG A 394 13.03 -35.64 -19.81
CA ARG A 394 13.51 -34.63 -18.86
C ARG A 394 12.52 -34.54 -17.69
N HIS A 395 13.06 -34.55 -16.48
CA HIS A 395 12.34 -34.33 -15.24
C HIS A 395 13.17 -33.37 -14.42
N ASP A 396 12.62 -32.20 -14.12
CA ASP A 396 13.29 -31.17 -13.34
C ASP A 396 12.62 -30.99 -11.98
N LYS A 397 13.44 -30.80 -10.96
CA LYS A 397 13.03 -30.42 -9.62
C LYS A 397 13.71 -29.13 -9.24
N TYR A 398 12.95 -28.04 -9.35
CA TYR A 398 13.38 -26.71 -9.00
C TYR A 398 13.10 -26.43 -7.53
N LYS A 399 14.12 -25.99 -6.80
CA LYS A 399 14.03 -25.52 -5.42
C LYS A 399 14.60 -24.12 -5.34
N ALA A 400 13.95 -23.24 -4.59
CA ALA A 400 14.50 -21.92 -4.30
C ALA A 400 14.22 -21.47 -2.88
N LEU A 401 15.22 -20.82 -2.27
CA LEU A 401 15.07 -20.05 -1.03
C LEU A 401 15.25 -18.57 -1.35
N ASN A 402 14.20 -17.79 -1.12
CA ASN A 402 14.19 -16.35 -1.35
C ASN A 402 14.14 -15.60 -0.01
N PHE A 403 14.99 -14.60 0.13
CA PHE A 403 14.97 -13.64 1.22
C PHE A 403 14.87 -12.23 0.65
N SER A 404 14.02 -11.40 1.25
CA SER A 404 13.88 -9.99 0.91
C SER A 404 13.70 -9.17 2.19
N TRP A 405 14.56 -8.18 2.40
CA TRP A 405 14.40 -7.19 3.44
C TRP A 405 14.19 -5.82 2.80
N ARG A 406 13.16 -5.10 3.26
CA ARG A 406 12.85 -3.74 2.82
C ARG A 406 12.80 -2.80 4.02
N TYR A 407 13.48 -1.68 3.89
CA TYR A 407 13.49 -0.59 4.87
C TYR A 407 12.94 0.70 4.25
N LEU A 408 11.85 1.22 4.82
CA LEU A 408 11.22 2.48 4.43
C LEU A 408 11.92 3.65 5.14
N PHE A 409 12.86 4.29 4.45
CA PHE A 409 13.60 5.43 5.00
C PHE A 409 12.75 6.69 5.12
N SER A 410 11.86 6.92 4.15
CA SER A 410 10.86 7.98 4.17
C SER A 410 9.59 7.52 3.46
N LYS A 411 8.53 8.34 3.43
CA LYS A 411 7.29 8.00 2.71
C LYS A 411 7.49 7.65 1.24
N ASN A 412 8.55 8.18 0.62
CA ASN A 412 8.83 8.06 -0.81
C ASN A 412 10.09 7.26 -1.11
N LEU A 413 10.98 7.02 -0.13
CA LEU A 413 12.27 6.36 -0.36
C LEU A 413 12.38 5.07 0.45
N SER A 414 12.71 3.97 -0.21
CA SER A 414 12.95 2.68 0.42
C SER A 414 14.23 2.01 -0.10
N PHE A 415 14.84 1.23 0.78
CA PHE A 415 16.00 0.39 0.50
C PHE A 415 15.57 -1.08 0.54
N SER A 416 16.18 -1.90 -0.32
CA SER A 416 15.92 -3.34 -0.35
C SER A 416 17.22 -4.14 -0.39
N LEU A 417 17.24 -5.29 0.28
CA LEU A 417 18.24 -6.32 0.14
C LEU A 417 17.51 -7.60 -0.25
N ASN A 418 17.92 -8.25 -1.34
CA ASN A 418 17.31 -9.48 -1.82
C ASN A 418 18.39 -10.54 -2.00
N ALA A 419 18.09 -11.78 -1.61
CA ALA A 419 18.92 -12.95 -1.86
C ALA A 419 18.04 -14.08 -2.38
N SER A 420 18.51 -14.81 -3.38
CA SER A 420 17.84 -15.97 -3.98
C SER A 420 18.87 -17.07 -4.16
N PHE A 421 18.62 -18.23 -3.59
CA PHE A 421 19.45 -19.43 -3.73
C PHE A 421 18.61 -20.48 -4.44
N ILE A 422 19.07 -20.94 -5.60
CA ILE A 422 18.32 -21.79 -6.52
C ILE A 422 19.13 -23.06 -6.79
N ASP A 423 18.45 -24.19 -6.73
CA ASP A 423 18.94 -25.53 -7.07
C ASP A 423 17.95 -26.14 -8.05
N ASN A 424 18.43 -26.54 -9.24
CA ASN A 424 17.61 -27.21 -10.24
C ASN A 424 18.23 -28.56 -10.59
N ASP A 425 17.75 -29.61 -9.93
CA ASP A 425 18.09 -31.00 -10.21
C ASP A 425 17.35 -31.48 -11.47
N SER A 426 18.05 -32.08 -12.43
CA SER A 426 17.46 -32.55 -13.68
C SER A 426 17.89 -33.98 -14.01
N SER A 427 17.00 -34.77 -14.59
CA SER A 427 17.35 -36.09 -15.15
C SER A 427 18.31 -36.01 -16.34
N ILE A 428 18.58 -34.80 -16.85
CA ILE A 428 19.52 -34.52 -17.92
C ILE A 428 20.53 -33.48 -17.43
N GLU A 429 21.80 -33.89 -17.36
CA GLU A 429 22.94 -33.10 -16.86
C GLU A 429 23.09 -31.71 -17.51
N LEU A 430 22.63 -31.53 -18.77
CA LEU A 430 22.65 -30.23 -19.46
C LEU A 430 21.77 -29.15 -18.81
N TYR A 431 20.75 -29.56 -18.06
CA TYR A 431 19.78 -28.65 -17.45
C TYR A 431 19.93 -28.57 -15.92
N GLU A 432 20.91 -29.24 -15.35
CA GLU A 432 21.25 -29.16 -13.94
C GLU A 432 22.04 -27.87 -13.68
N TYR A 433 21.66 -27.10 -12.66
CA TYR A 433 22.39 -25.90 -12.28
C TYR A 433 22.07 -25.44 -10.85
N ASP A 434 23.04 -24.75 -10.25
CA ASP A 434 22.87 -23.94 -9.05
C ASP A 434 23.01 -22.45 -9.40
N ARG A 435 22.29 -21.59 -8.68
CA ARG A 435 22.32 -20.13 -8.90
C ARG A 435 22.02 -19.35 -7.64
N ASP A 436 22.95 -18.47 -7.30
CA ASP A 436 22.85 -17.54 -6.20
C ASP A 436 22.80 -16.11 -6.73
N VAL A 437 21.78 -15.36 -6.30
CA VAL A 437 21.60 -13.96 -6.66
C VAL A 437 21.46 -13.12 -5.42
N VAL A 438 22.35 -12.14 -5.23
CA VAL A 438 22.28 -11.17 -4.12
C VAL A 438 22.24 -9.77 -4.69
N SER A 439 21.33 -8.93 -4.20
CA SER A 439 21.17 -7.57 -4.72
C SER A 439 20.72 -6.58 -3.66
N PHE A 440 21.14 -5.33 -3.85
CA PHE A 440 20.74 -4.18 -3.07
C PHE A 440 20.04 -3.17 -3.98
N GLY A 441 18.87 -2.68 -3.56
CA GLY A 441 18.03 -1.76 -4.32
C GLY A 441 17.72 -0.48 -3.56
N VAL A 442 17.57 0.62 -4.31
CA VAL A 442 17.06 1.91 -3.85
C VAL A 442 15.85 2.26 -4.71
N LYS A 443 14.68 2.39 -4.09
CA LYS A 443 13.41 2.68 -4.76
C LYS A 443 12.84 4.00 -4.29
N TYR A 444 12.48 4.86 -5.24
CA TYR A 444 11.72 6.09 -5.02
C TYR A 444 10.31 5.96 -5.58
N GLU A 445 9.29 6.22 -4.76
CA GLU A 445 7.87 6.32 -5.14
C GLU A 445 7.46 7.79 -5.16
N TYR A 446 6.86 8.26 -6.27
CA TYR A 446 6.50 9.67 -6.49
C TYR A 446 5.12 10.02 -5.94
#